data_AF-A0A6L7JKL8-F1
#
_entry.id   AF-A0A6L7JKL8-F1
#
_cell.length_a   1.000
_cell.length_b   1.000
_cell.length_c   1.000
_cell.angle_alpha   90.00
_cell.angle_beta   90.00
_cell.angle_gamma   90.00
#
_symmetry.space_group_name_H-M   'P 1'
#
loop_
_entity.id
_entity.type
_entity.pdbx_description
1 polymer ?
#
loop_
_entity_poly.entity_id
_entity_poly.type
_entity_poly.pdbx_seq_one_letter_code
_entity_poly.pdbx_strand_id
1 'polypeptide(L)'
;MDELTNKVEGHDVWRWGRMTTDVAISLFDAPRVPEIKERVILFKIPQFWSPEISAEELYDATRGWWRLGPRRNNADYAFAVDKGIIHEVYRINSWRQRQSGDRDWEHDIGKPHKRWGFNGEVADELAHYRNTSVQHLFKKGECSPFKYVNC
;
A
#
# COMPACT_ATOMS: atom_id res chain seq x y z
N MET A 1 3.70 46.81 -27.08
CA MET A 1 4.68 46.11 -27.93
C MET A 1 5.91 45.96 -27.07
N ASP A 2 6.25 44.81 -26.52
CA ASP A 2 5.87 43.45 -26.87
C ASP A 2 5.83 42.54 -25.64
N GLU A 3 4.94 41.55 -25.71
CA GLU A 3 4.78 40.43 -24.79
C GLU A 3 5.99 39.48 -24.90
N LEU A 4 6.49 39.02 -23.76
CA LEU A 4 7.34 37.82 -23.71
C LEU A 4 6.61 36.72 -22.95
N THR A 5 5.82 35.99 -23.72
CA THR A 5 5.13 34.75 -23.37
C THR A 5 6.14 33.62 -23.19
N ASN A 6 6.55 33.31 -21.96
CA ASN A 6 7.17 32.01 -21.69
C ASN A 6 6.09 31.01 -21.30
N LYS A 7 5.64 30.30 -22.34
CA LYS A 7 4.82 29.11 -22.30
C LYS A 7 5.73 27.96 -21.87
N VAL A 8 5.65 27.55 -20.60
CA VAL A 8 6.35 26.35 -20.14
C VAL A 8 5.31 25.24 -20.04
N GLU A 9 5.48 24.26 -20.94
CA GLU A 9 4.67 23.05 -21.09
C GLU A 9 4.56 22.28 -19.77
N GLY A 10 3.32 22.00 -19.38
CA GLY A 10 3.00 21.11 -18.28
C GLY A 10 3.18 19.67 -18.70
N HIS A 11 4.36 19.11 -18.45
CA HIS A 11 4.61 17.67 -18.47
C HIS A 11 5.67 17.41 -17.39
N ASP A 12 5.22 17.18 -16.14
CA ASP A 12 5.95 16.48 -15.05
C ASP A 12 5.40 16.81 -13.64
N VAL A 13 4.09 17.00 -13.49
CA VAL A 13 3.44 17.09 -12.16
C VAL A 13 2.91 15.73 -11.66
N TRP A 14 3.10 14.65 -12.42
CA TRP A 14 2.50 13.34 -12.12
C TRP A 14 3.35 12.43 -11.24
N ARG A 15 4.61 12.79 -10.94
CA ARG A 15 5.53 11.85 -10.28
C ARG A 15 5.81 12.06 -8.81
N TRP A 16 5.77 13.26 -8.23
CA TRP A 16 5.79 13.46 -6.76
C TRP A 16 5.40 14.90 -6.39
N GLY A 17 4.10 15.20 -6.39
CA GLY A 17 3.57 16.47 -5.92
C GLY A 17 3.27 16.45 -4.42
N ARG A 18 4.26 16.79 -3.60
CA ARG A 18 4.14 17.35 -2.23
C ARG A 18 2.93 16.85 -1.43
N MET A 19 3.14 15.83 -0.57
CA MET A 19 2.30 15.60 0.61
C MET A 19 2.45 16.78 1.57
N THR A 20 1.86 17.92 1.25
CA THR A 20 1.63 19.01 2.20
C THR A 20 0.27 18.82 2.87
N THR A 21 0.14 19.44 4.03
CA THR A 21 -0.91 19.45 5.06
C THR A 21 -2.37 19.17 4.63
N ASP A 22 -2.75 19.44 3.38
CA ASP A 22 -4.05 19.11 2.79
C ASP A 22 -4.40 17.61 2.83
N VAL A 23 -3.40 16.70 2.81
CA VAL A 23 -3.62 15.25 2.96
C VAL A 23 -4.20 14.91 4.34
N ALA A 24 -3.78 15.60 5.40
CA ALA A 24 -4.28 15.35 6.75
C ALA A 24 -5.75 15.76 6.93
N ILE A 25 -6.17 16.82 6.25
CA ILE A 25 -7.55 17.33 6.25
C ILE A 25 -8.45 16.46 5.34
N SER A 26 -7.91 15.97 4.21
CA SER A 26 -8.59 15.04 3.28
C SER A 26 -8.71 13.59 3.76
N LEU A 27 -7.90 13.13 4.73
CA LEU A 27 -7.95 11.74 5.22
C LEU A 27 -9.31 11.36 5.86
N PHE A 28 -10.09 12.35 6.31
CA PHE A 28 -11.45 12.13 6.83
C PHE A 28 -12.54 12.15 5.73
N ASP A 29 -12.27 12.77 4.58
CA ASP A 29 -13.22 12.93 3.47
C ASP A 29 -12.88 12.09 2.22
N ALA A 30 -11.90 11.19 2.32
CA ALA A 30 -11.51 10.32 1.22
C ALA A 30 -12.74 9.54 0.70
N PRO A 31 -13.03 9.60 -0.62
CA PRO A 31 -14.20 8.93 -1.16
C PRO A 31 -14.10 7.43 -0.91
N ARG A 32 -15.25 6.80 -0.72
CA ARG A 32 -15.33 5.35 -0.59
C ARG A 32 -14.68 4.69 -1.80
N VAL A 33 -13.84 3.67 -1.57
CA VAL A 33 -13.24 2.89 -2.66
C VAL A 33 -14.35 2.37 -3.59
N PRO A 34 -14.19 2.45 -4.93
CA PRO A 34 -15.08 1.73 -5.84
C PRO A 34 -15.01 0.22 -5.57
N GLU A 35 -15.90 -0.55 -6.18
CA GLU A 35 -15.84 -2.00 -6.07
C GLU A 35 -14.46 -2.52 -6.49
N ILE A 36 -13.80 -3.25 -5.59
CA ILE A 36 -12.55 -3.95 -5.87
C ILE A 36 -12.91 -5.25 -6.57
N LYS A 37 -12.50 -5.41 -7.83
CA LYS A 37 -12.82 -6.61 -8.64
C LYS A 37 -11.67 -7.61 -8.64
N GLU A 38 -10.48 -7.16 -8.28
CA GLU A 38 -9.25 -7.90 -8.29
C GLU A 38 -9.11 -8.77 -7.03
N ARG A 39 -8.27 -9.79 -7.11
CA ARG A 39 -7.91 -10.64 -5.97
C ARG A 39 -6.81 -9.94 -5.17
N VAL A 40 -7.17 -9.31 -4.06
CA VAL A 40 -6.24 -8.42 -3.33
C VAL A 40 -6.08 -8.79 -1.86
N ILE A 41 -4.90 -8.47 -1.32
CA ILE A 41 -4.67 -8.38 0.12
C ILE A 41 -4.49 -6.91 0.49
N LEU A 42 -5.37 -6.41 1.36
CA LEU A 42 -5.22 -5.12 2.01
C LEU A 42 -4.26 -5.29 3.18
N PHE A 43 -3.08 -4.66 3.13
CA PHE A 43 -2.11 -4.67 4.22
C PHE A 43 -2.22 -3.38 5.03
N LYS A 44 -2.56 -3.51 6.30
CA LYS A 44 -2.53 -2.38 7.23
C LYS A 44 -1.08 -2.14 7.64
N ILE A 45 -0.47 -1.11 7.09
CA ILE A 45 0.89 -0.75 7.45
C ILE A 45 0.87 -0.10 8.84
N PRO A 46 1.60 -0.64 9.83
CA PRO A 46 1.71 0.00 11.13
C PRO A 46 2.34 1.38 10.97
N GLN A 47 1.80 2.34 11.70
CA GLN A 47 1.96 3.77 11.56
C GLN A 47 3.43 4.23 11.38
N PHE A 48 3.89 4.35 10.13
CA PHE A 48 5.00 5.22 9.74
C PHE A 48 4.41 6.56 9.29
N TRP A 49 3.59 7.18 10.14
CA TRP A 49 3.01 8.47 9.80
C TRP A 49 4.05 9.56 10.06
N SER A 50 4.97 9.70 9.11
CA SER A 50 5.46 11.01 8.70
C SER A 50 4.88 11.28 7.30
N PRO A 51 4.43 12.50 7.00
CA PRO A 51 4.10 12.93 5.63
C PRO A 51 5.23 12.73 4.61
N GLU A 52 6.40 12.31 5.07
CA GLU A 52 7.65 12.17 4.33
C GLU A 52 8.03 10.72 4.01
N ILE A 53 7.17 9.73 4.29
CA ILE A 53 7.50 8.33 3.94
C ILE A 53 7.79 8.21 2.45
N SER A 54 8.96 7.70 2.11
CA SER A 54 9.36 7.50 0.72
C SER A 54 8.58 6.34 0.08
N ALA A 55 8.51 6.33 -1.25
CA ALA A 55 7.89 5.22 -1.98
C ALA A 55 8.58 3.86 -1.67
N GLU A 56 9.90 3.88 -1.46
CA GLU A 56 10.68 2.71 -1.08
C GLU A 56 10.31 2.20 0.30
N GLU A 57 10.23 3.09 1.30
CA GLU A 57 9.82 2.72 2.66
C GLU A 57 8.37 2.21 2.71
N LEU A 58 7.46 2.84 1.96
CA LEU A 58 6.07 2.39 1.84
C LEU A 58 6.00 0.98 1.23
N TYR A 59 6.76 0.73 0.17
CA TYR A 59 6.84 -0.58 -0.44
C TYR A 59 7.45 -1.60 0.53
N ASP A 60 8.54 -1.28 1.22
CA ASP A 60 9.19 -2.17 2.18
C ASP A 60 8.32 -2.48 3.41
N ALA A 61 7.52 -1.51 3.88
CA ALA A 61 6.53 -1.73 4.93
C ALA A 61 5.36 -2.61 4.46
N THR A 62 4.96 -2.47 3.19
CA THR A 62 3.83 -3.21 2.61
C THR A 62 4.23 -4.63 2.21
N ARG A 63 5.44 -4.83 1.68
CA ARG A 63 5.85 -6.10 1.09
C ARG A 63 6.11 -7.21 2.08
N GLY A 64 6.39 -6.87 3.35
CA GLY A 64 6.69 -7.87 4.37
C GLY A 64 6.99 -7.28 5.75
N TRP A 65 6.92 -8.06 6.82
CA TRP A 65 6.85 -9.53 6.88
C TRP A 65 5.58 -10.03 7.57
N TRP A 66 4.69 -10.66 6.82
CA TRP A 66 3.32 -10.98 7.25
C TRP A 66 3.14 -12.45 7.64
N ARG A 67 2.33 -12.72 8.66
CA ARG A 67 1.91 -14.10 9.01
C ARG A 67 0.75 -14.53 8.10
N LEU A 68 1.07 -14.94 6.87
CA LEU A 68 0.10 -15.35 5.86
C LEU A 68 0.04 -16.88 5.70
N GLY A 69 -1.16 -17.40 5.50
CA GLY A 69 -1.39 -18.79 5.11
C GLY A 69 -1.31 -19.01 3.58
N PRO A 70 -1.63 -20.23 3.09
CA PRO A 70 -1.61 -20.57 1.66
C PRO A 70 -2.51 -19.71 0.77
N ARG A 71 -3.61 -19.15 1.31
CA ARG A 71 -4.56 -18.28 0.58
C ARG A 71 -3.89 -17.07 -0.09
N ARG A 72 -2.72 -16.64 0.38
CA ARG A 72 -1.91 -15.59 -0.27
C ARG A 72 -1.61 -15.87 -1.74
N ASN A 73 -1.52 -17.15 -2.13
CA ASN A 73 -1.24 -17.55 -3.50
C ASN A 73 -2.39 -17.24 -4.47
N ASN A 74 -3.59 -16.91 -3.95
CA ASN A 74 -4.73 -16.50 -4.77
C ASN A 74 -4.75 -14.98 -5.01
N ALA A 75 -3.91 -14.20 -4.33
CA ALA A 75 -3.89 -12.75 -4.47
C ALA A 75 -2.91 -12.33 -5.57
N ASP A 76 -3.39 -11.44 -6.45
CA ASP A 76 -2.61 -10.83 -7.53
C ASP A 76 -2.07 -9.46 -7.15
N TYR A 77 -2.73 -8.78 -6.20
CA TYR A 77 -2.36 -7.43 -5.78
C TYR A 77 -2.29 -7.26 -4.26
N ALA A 78 -1.46 -6.32 -3.84
CA ALA A 78 -1.29 -5.89 -2.45
C ALA A 78 -1.58 -4.40 -2.34
N PHE A 79 -2.49 -4.00 -1.47
CA PHE A 79 -2.82 -2.59 -1.24
C PHE A 79 -2.21 -2.14 0.09
N ALA A 80 -1.45 -1.05 0.07
CA ALA A 80 -0.90 -0.40 1.25
C ALA A 80 -1.98 0.48 1.89
N VAL A 81 -2.41 0.13 3.10
CA VAL A 81 -3.52 0.81 3.79
C VAL A 81 -3.06 1.39 5.12
N ASP A 82 -3.22 2.69 5.32
CA ASP A 82 -3.11 3.35 6.64
C ASP A 82 -4.42 4.04 6.98
N LYS A 83 -4.88 3.92 8.24
CA LYS A 83 -6.15 4.50 8.73
C LYS A 83 -7.36 4.25 7.80
N GLY A 84 -7.33 3.13 7.06
CA GLY A 84 -8.38 2.74 6.13
C GLY A 84 -8.35 3.46 4.78
N ILE A 85 -7.28 4.18 4.46
CA ILE A 85 -7.04 4.81 3.16
C ILE A 85 -5.96 4.05 2.41
N ILE A 86 -6.18 3.82 1.12
CA ILE A 86 -5.19 3.19 0.23
C ILE A 86 -4.15 4.23 -0.18
N HIS A 87 -2.88 4.02 0.15
CA HIS A 87 -1.78 4.89 -0.27
C HIS A 87 -1.16 4.44 -1.60
N GLU A 88 -1.00 3.13 -1.79
CA GLU A 88 -0.38 2.57 -2.98
C GLU A 88 -0.90 1.14 -3.25
N VAL A 89 -0.80 0.72 -4.50
CA VAL A 89 -1.23 -0.58 -5.00
C VAL A 89 -0.07 -1.25 -5.74
N TYR A 90 0.16 -2.53 -5.44
CA TYR A 90 1.27 -3.29 -6.01
C TYR A 90 0.77 -4.56 -6.66
N ARG A 91 1.35 -4.91 -7.81
CA ARG A 91 1.23 -6.24 -8.39
C ARG A 91 2.16 -7.20 -7.64
N ILE A 92 1.65 -8.37 -7.27
CA ILE A 92 2.43 -9.42 -6.63
C ILE A 92 3.02 -10.32 -7.72
N ASN A 93 4.33 -10.27 -7.88
CA ASN A 93 5.03 -11.12 -8.85
C ASN A 93 5.41 -12.47 -8.26
N SER A 94 5.75 -12.51 -6.96
CA SER A 94 6.09 -13.76 -6.26
C SER A 94 5.98 -13.62 -4.75
N TRP A 95 5.79 -14.75 -4.07
CA TRP A 95 5.86 -14.86 -2.61
C TRP A 95 7.15 -15.56 -2.18
N ARG A 96 7.80 -15.04 -1.14
CA ARG A 96 8.92 -15.71 -0.49
C ARG A 96 8.76 -15.74 1.02
N GLN A 97 9.35 -16.75 1.64
CA GLN A 97 9.48 -16.80 3.09
C GLN A 97 10.55 -15.83 3.55
N ARG A 98 10.39 -15.33 4.76
CA ARG A 98 11.46 -14.64 5.47
C ARG A 98 12.62 -15.60 5.75
N GLN A 99 13.83 -15.15 5.48
CA GLN A 99 15.07 -15.91 5.63
C GLN A 99 16.05 -15.17 6.56
N SER A 100 17.13 -15.85 6.95
CA SER A 100 18.19 -15.20 7.74
C SER A 100 18.81 -14.05 6.95
N GLY A 101 19.02 -12.90 7.60
CA GLY A 101 19.49 -11.66 6.97
C GLY A 101 18.38 -10.71 6.51
N ASP A 102 17.11 -11.14 6.47
CA ASP A 102 15.98 -10.23 6.25
C ASP A 102 15.65 -9.41 7.50
N ARG A 103 15.02 -8.24 7.34
CA ARG A 103 14.60 -7.40 8.49
C ARG A 103 13.81 -8.20 9.55
N ASP A 104 14.25 -8.10 10.80
CA ASP A 104 13.67 -8.74 12.00
C ASP A 104 13.59 -10.28 11.95
N TRP A 105 14.41 -10.95 11.13
CA TRP A 105 14.37 -12.41 10.95
C TRP A 105 14.59 -13.18 12.25
N GLU A 106 15.36 -12.63 13.18
CA GLU A 106 15.68 -13.20 14.49
C GLU A 106 14.40 -13.48 15.30
N HIS A 107 13.33 -12.71 15.08
CA HIS A 107 12.04 -12.92 15.74
C HIS A 107 11.33 -14.22 15.33
N ASP A 108 11.78 -14.89 14.26
CA ASP A 108 11.24 -16.19 13.83
C ASP A 108 12.02 -17.38 14.42
N ILE A 109 13.14 -17.16 15.12
CA ILE A 109 13.91 -18.24 15.74
C ILE A 109 13.02 -18.98 16.76
N GLY A 110 12.92 -20.30 16.62
CA GLY A 110 12.09 -21.15 17.46
C GLY A 110 10.57 -20.98 17.27
N LYS A 111 10.11 -20.21 16.28
CA LYS A 111 8.68 -20.05 15.98
C LYS A 111 8.23 -21.09 14.92
N PRO A 112 7.05 -21.72 15.12
CA PRO A 112 6.55 -22.73 14.17
C PRO A 112 6.03 -22.12 12.87
N HIS A 113 5.71 -20.82 12.87
CA HIS A 113 5.12 -20.14 11.72
C HIS A 113 6.14 -19.22 11.05
N LYS A 114 6.32 -19.41 9.76
CA LYS A 114 7.13 -18.52 8.91
C LYS A 114 6.32 -17.31 8.49
N ARG A 115 7.00 -16.17 8.39
CA ARG A 115 6.44 -14.96 7.77
C ARG A 115 6.73 -14.97 6.28
N TRP A 116 5.84 -14.33 5.54
CA TRP A 116 5.89 -14.21 4.09
C TRP A 116 5.97 -12.74 3.70
N GLY A 117 6.68 -12.51 2.61
CA GLY A 117 6.69 -11.24 1.92
C GLY A 117 6.55 -11.48 0.43
N PHE A 118 6.15 -10.45 -0.30
CA PHE A 118 6.10 -10.51 -1.74
C PHE A 118 7.24 -9.71 -2.37
N ASN A 119 7.58 -10.08 -3.59
CA ASN A 119 8.28 -9.20 -4.52
C ASN A 119 7.26 -8.75 -5.57
N GLY A 120 7.23 -7.47 -5.85
CA GLY A 120 6.25 -6.85 -6.71
C GLY A 120 6.71 -5.49 -7.22
N GLU A 121 5.80 -4.82 -7.89
CA GLU A 121 5.99 -3.50 -8.48
C GLU A 121 4.69 -2.70 -8.37
N VAL A 122 4.79 -1.39 -8.54
CA VAL A 122 3.62 -0.52 -8.54
C VAL A 122 2.67 -0.92 -9.68
N ALA A 123 1.38 -1.08 -9.37
CA ALA A 123 0.34 -1.43 -10.32
C ALA A 123 -0.37 -0.15 -10.81
N ASP A 124 0.25 0.59 -11.72
CA ASP A 124 -0.30 1.87 -12.22
C ASP A 124 -1.67 1.70 -12.90
N GLU A 125 -1.98 0.53 -13.45
CA GLU A 125 -3.30 0.21 -13.99
C GLU A 125 -4.41 0.24 -12.91
N LEU A 126 -4.05 0.12 -11.64
CA LEU A 126 -4.95 0.16 -10.48
C LEU A 126 -4.83 1.46 -9.67
N ALA A 127 -4.10 2.47 -10.19
CA ALA A 127 -3.85 3.74 -9.49
C ALA A 127 -5.14 4.48 -9.08
N HIS A 128 -6.27 4.21 -9.74
CA HIS A 128 -7.58 4.77 -9.42
C HIS A 128 -8.11 4.36 -8.02
N TYR A 129 -7.53 3.34 -7.38
CA TYR A 129 -7.85 2.98 -5.99
C TYR A 129 -7.09 3.83 -4.95
N ARG A 130 -6.01 4.53 -5.33
CA ARG A 130 -5.23 5.37 -4.39
C ARG A 130 -6.10 6.50 -3.82
N ASN A 131 -5.83 6.88 -2.58
CA ASN A 131 -6.53 7.92 -1.82
C ASN A 131 -8.03 7.68 -1.63
N THR A 132 -8.47 6.42 -1.73
CA THR A 132 -9.85 6.02 -1.43
C THR A 132 -9.96 5.23 -0.14
N SER A 133 -11.15 5.23 0.46
CA SER A 133 -11.42 4.64 1.76
C SER A 133 -11.95 3.20 1.67
N VAL A 134 -11.21 2.28 2.27
CA VAL A 134 -11.57 0.87 2.52
C VAL A 134 -12.14 0.64 3.92
N GLN A 135 -12.35 1.68 4.74
CA GLN A 135 -12.83 1.54 6.13
C GLN A 135 -14.10 0.67 6.22
N HIS A 136 -15.02 0.83 5.28
CA HIS A 136 -16.28 0.09 5.22
C HIS A 136 -16.11 -1.43 5.01
N LEU A 137 -14.94 -1.89 4.53
CA LEU A 137 -14.63 -3.30 4.37
C LEU A 137 -14.23 -3.96 5.70
N PHE A 138 -13.86 -3.17 6.71
CA PHE A 138 -13.44 -3.68 8.03
C PHE A 138 -14.61 -3.66 9.01
N LYS A 139 -14.78 -4.74 9.78
CA LYS A 139 -15.76 -4.76 10.88
C LYS A 139 -15.26 -3.86 12.00
N LYS A 140 -16.18 -3.24 12.74
CA LYS A 140 -15.84 -2.47 13.95
C LYS A 140 -15.06 -3.36 14.93
N GLY A 141 -13.86 -2.94 15.33
CA GLY A 141 -12.97 -3.71 16.20
C GLY A 141 -12.09 -4.76 15.49
N GLU A 142 -12.08 -4.81 14.15
CA GLU A 142 -11.20 -5.72 13.40
C GLU A 142 -9.73 -5.28 13.47
N CYS A 143 -8.97 -5.89 14.38
CA CYS A 143 -7.54 -5.65 14.57
C CYS A 143 -6.64 -6.49 13.65
N SER A 144 -7.19 -7.18 12.65
CA SER A 144 -6.37 -7.95 11.70
C SER A 144 -5.42 -7.01 10.94
N PRO A 145 -4.12 -7.33 10.85
CA PRO A 145 -3.13 -6.51 10.14
C PRO A 145 -3.25 -6.61 8.62
N PHE A 146 -4.03 -7.57 8.10
CA PHE A 146 -4.33 -7.67 6.68
C PHE A 146 -5.75 -8.22 6.44
N LYS A 147 -6.28 -8.04 5.24
CA LYS A 147 -7.57 -8.57 4.81
C LYS A 147 -7.55 -9.03 3.36
N TYR A 148 -8.10 -10.22 3.11
CA TYR A 148 -8.31 -10.73 1.75
C TYR A 148 -9.62 -10.20 1.18
N VAL A 149 -9.60 -9.83 -0.10
CA VAL A 149 -10.77 -9.46 -0.91
C VAL A 149 -10.69 -10.27 -2.21
N ASN A 150 -11.78 -10.96 -2.56
CA ASN A 150 -11.93 -11.82 -3.75
C ASN A 150 -10.93 -13.00 -3.91
N CYS A 151 -10.14 -13.32 -2.87
CA CYS A 151 -9.13 -14.41 -2.90
C CYS A 151 -9.66 -15.76 -2.40
#